data_AF-A0A5C7NXW8-F1
#
_entry.id   AF-A0A5C7NXW8-F1
#
_cell.length_a   1.000
_cell.length_b   1.000
_cell.length_c   1.000
_cell.angle_alpha   90.00
_cell.angle_beta   90.00
_cell.angle_gamma   90.00
#
_symmetry.space_group_name_H-M   'P 1'
#
loop_
_entity.id
_entity.type
_entity.pdbx_description
1 polymer ?
#
loop_
_entity_poly.entity_id
_entity_poly.type
_entity_poly.pdbx_seq_one_letter_code
_entity_poly.pdbx_strand_id
1 'polypeptide(L)'
;MTTDFVAYDDLPRADEESLRARASELIALAEGLGLTNLRYASSNRIVVTLTEHVETLGEYRFAEKASYLLGLQVRVYDDAVLRNPGVSPDLLAATPL
;
A
#
# COMPACT_ATOMS: atom_id res chain seq x y z
N MET A 1 6.54 -31.87 -5.76
CA MET A 1 6.01 -30.63 -6.37
C MET A 1 6.46 -29.50 -5.48
N THR A 2 7.54 -28.81 -5.85
CA THR A 2 7.99 -27.64 -5.12
C THR A 2 7.07 -26.51 -5.56
N THR A 3 6.16 -26.09 -4.69
CA THR A 3 5.36 -24.88 -4.94
C THR A 3 6.35 -23.73 -4.94
N ASP A 4 6.64 -23.15 -6.11
CA ASP A 4 7.33 -21.86 -6.18
C ASP A 4 6.44 -20.84 -5.48
N PHE A 5 6.79 -20.51 -4.23
CA PHE A 5 6.20 -19.38 -3.54
C PHE A 5 6.81 -18.13 -4.14
N VAL A 6 6.11 -17.49 -5.08
CA VAL A 6 6.48 -16.16 -5.54
C VAL A 6 6.35 -15.23 -4.35
N ALA A 7 7.49 -14.73 -3.85
CA ALA A 7 7.48 -13.68 -2.84
C ALA A 7 6.80 -12.45 -3.43
N TYR A 8 5.97 -11.74 -2.67
CA TYR A 8 5.27 -10.56 -3.20
C TYR A 8 6.25 -9.47 -3.68
N ASP A 9 7.50 -9.51 -3.22
CA ASP A 9 8.55 -8.60 -3.66
C ASP A 9 9.04 -8.85 -5.10
N ASP A 10 8.77 -10.03 -5.65
CA ASP A 10 9.10 -10.41 -7.04
C ASP A 10 7.94 -10.13 -8.02
N LEU A 11 6.79 -9.69 -7.52
CA LEU A 11 5.64 -9.33 -8.36
C LEU A 11 5.93 -8.06 -9.19
N PRO A 12 5.35 -7.93 -10.40
CA PRO A 12 5.41 -6.69 -11.14
C PRO A 12 4.77 -5.56 -10.32
N ARG A 13 5.34 -4.35 -10.43
CA ARG A 13 4.88 -3.20 -9.65
C ARG A 13 3.48 -2.79 -10.07
N ALA A 14 2.61 -2.55 -9.09
CA ALA A 14 1.28 -2.01 -9.36
C ALA A 14 1.36 -0.63 -10.04
N ASP A 15 0.59 -0.43 -11.11
CA ASP A 15 0.35 0.88 -11.69
C ASP A 15 -0.88 1.55 -11.06
N GLU A 16 -1.09 2.82 -11.42
CA GLU A 16 -2.22 3.60 -10.89
C GLU A 16 -3.57 3.00 -11.29
N GLU A 17 -3.70 2.53 -12.54
CA GLU A 17 -4.95 1.99 -13.07
C GLU A 17 -5.39 0.76 -12.28
N SER A 18 -4.46 -0.17 -12.02
CA SER A 18 -4.72 -1.40 -11.28
C SER A 18 -5.12 -1.10 -9.82
N LEU A 19 -4.48 -0.13 -9.18
CA LEU A 19 -4.82 0.29 -7.82
C LEU A 19 -6.19 0.95 -7.76
N ARG A 20 -6.49 1.85 -8.69
CA ARG A 20 -7.79 2.55 -8.75
C ARG A 20 -8.93 1.60 -9.11
N ALA A 21 -8.70 0.64 -10.00
CA ALA A 21 -9.70 -0.38 -10.37
C ALA A 21 -10.15 -1.22 -9.17
N ARG A 22 -9.32 -1.29 -8.12
CA ARG A 22 -9.54 -2.08 -6.91
C ARG A 22 -9.59 -1.22 -5.63
N ALA A 23 -9.76 0.09 -5.78
CA ALA A 23 -9.68 1.05 -4.66
C ALA A 23 -10.63 0.69 -3.51
N SER A 24 -11.87 0.34 -3.80
CA SER A 24 -12.85 -0.04 -2.76
C SER A 24 -12.42 -1.26 -1.94
N GLU A 25 -11.84 -2.28 -2.59
CA GLU A 25 -11.34 -3.49 -1.91
C GLU A 25 -10.11 -3.17 -1.07
N LEU A 26 -9.22 -2.31 -1.58
CA LEU A 26 -8.05 -1.83 -0.85
C LEU A 26 -8.44 -0.98 0.36
N ILE A 27 -9.44 -0.11 0.23
CA ILE A 27 -9.96 0.71 1.34
C ILE A 27 -10.56 -0.18 2.42
N ALA A 28 -11.42 -1.14 2.06
CA ALA A 28 -12.00 -2.06 3.03
C ALA A 28 -10.94 -2.92 3.74
N LEU A 29 -9.91 -3.36 2.99
CA LEU A 29 -8.77 -4.08 3.56
C LEU A 29 -7.97 -3.21 4.53
N ALA A 30 -7.73 -1.95 4.19
CA ALA A 30 -7.02 -0.99 5.03
C ALA A 30 -7.78 -0.67 6.32
N GLU A 31 -9.09 -0.41 6.23
CA GLU A 31 -9.96 -0.13 7.38
C GLU A 31 -9.91 -1.29 8.39
N GLY A 32 -9.97 -2.54 7.90
CA GLY A 32 -9.85 -3.73 8.74
C GLY A 32 -8.51 -3.86 9.46
N LEU A 33 -7.46 -3.18 9.00
CA LEU A 33 -6.12 -3.15 9.61
C LEU A 33 -5.86 -1.86 10.42
N GLY A 34 -6.87 -1.00 10.57
CA GLY A 34 -6.76 0.29 11.24
C GLY A 34 -5.94 1.31 10.46
N LEU A 35 -6.00 1.27 9.13
CA LEU A 35 -5.38 2.22 8.20
C LEU A 35 -6.46 3.04 7.49
N THR A 36 -6.16 4.29 7.15
CA THR A 36 -7.09 5.18 6.44
C THR A 36 -6.35 6.10 5.46
N ASN A 37 -7.06 6.99 4.76
CA ASN A 37 -6.52 7.98 3.82
C ASN A 37 -5.53 7.41 2.80
N LEU A 38 -5.92 6.31 2.14
CA LEU A 38 -5.11 5.69 1.10
C LEU A 38 -4.88 6.67 -0.04
N ARG A 39 -3.60 6.89 -0.39
CA ARG A 39 -3.19 7.78 -1.47
C ARG A 39 -2.18 7.10 -2.38
N TYR A 40 -2.42 7.16 -3.67
CA TYR A 40 -1.48 6.75 -4.70
C TYR A 40 -0.38 7.80 -4.85
N ALA A 41 0.88 7.39 -4.69
CA ALA A 41 2.04 8.27 -4.88
C ALA A 41 2.70 8.08 -6.26
N SER A 42 3.14 6.85 -6.54
CA SER A 42 3.76 6.45 -7.80
C SER A 42 3.75 4.92 -7.91
N SER A 43 4.32 4.36 -8.99
CA SER A 43 4.35 2.90 -9.24
C SER A 43 4.66 2.09 -7.98
N ASN A 44 3.69 1.24 -7.58
CA ASN A 44 3.54 0.45 -6.36
C ASN A 44 3.44 1.16 -5.01
N ARG A 45 3.58 2.48 -4.94
CA ARG A 45 3.70 3.21 -3.66
C ARG A 45 2.36 3.81 -3.25
N ILE A 46 1.90 3.41 -2.08
CA ILE A 46 0.71 3.94 -1.42
C ILE A 46 1.12 4.61 -0.11
N VAL A 47 0.58 5.80 0.14
CA VAL A 47 0.64 6.45 1.45
C VAL A 47 -0.64 6.16 2.22
N VAL A 48 -0.52 5.85 3.51
CA VAL A 48 -1.64 5.61 4.42
C VAL A 48 -1.50 6.48 5.67
N THR A 49 -2.59 6.69 6.39
CA THR A 49 -2.59 7.25 7.74
C THR A 49 -2.90 6.12 8.72
N LEU A 50 -2.12 6.00 9.79
CA LEU A 50 -2.40 5.05 10.86
C LEU A 50 -3.49 5.61 11.78
N THR A 51 -4.45 4.77 12.15
CA THR A 51 -5.44 5.11 13.18
C THR A 51 -4.93 4.73 14.57
N GLU A 52 -5.65 5.13 15.62
CA GLU A 52 -5.36 4.71 17.01
C GLU A 52 -5.54 3.21 17.24
N HIS A 53 -6.20 2.51 16.31
CA HIS A 53 -6.49 1.08 16.37
C HIS A 53 -5.69 0.26 15.35
N VAL A 54 -4.61 0.84 14.79
CA VAL A 54 -3.77 0.13 13.83
C VAL A 54 -3.30 -1.22 14.39
N GLU A 55 -3.44 -2.27 13.59
CA GLU A 55 -2.94 -3.57 13.97
C GLU A 55 -1.41 -3.57 14.08
N THR A 56 -0.86 -4.43 14.95
CA THR A 56 0.57 -4.70 14.96
C THR A 56 1.02 -5.19 13.59
N LEU A 57 1.96 -4.47 12.98
CA LEU A 57 2.41 -4.68 11.59
C LEU A 57 1.32 -4.41 10.53
N GLY A 58 0.34 -3.57 10.82
CA GLY A 58 -0.79 -3.28 9.92
C GLY A 58 -0.38 -2.86 8.51
N GLU A 59 0.62 -1.96 8.38
CA GLU A 59 1.14 -1.54 7.07
C GLU A 59 1.77 -2.69 6.28
N TYR A 60 2.53 -3.55 6.96
CA TYR A 60 3.16 -4.72 6.34
C TYR A 60 2.10 -5.72 5.88
N ARG A 61 1.13 -6.02 6.75
CA ARG A 61 -0.01 -6.89 6.42
C ARG A 61 -0.84 -6.33 5.27
N PHE A 62 -1.02 -5.01 5.22
CA PHE A 62 -1.70 -4.34 4.13
C PHE A 62 -0.92 -4.50 2.83
N ALA A 63 0.39 -4.21 2.82
CA ALA A 63 1.24 -4.37 1.65
C ALA A 63 1.20 -5.80 1.09
N GLU A 64 1.34 -6.80 1.97
CA GLU A 64 1.27 -8.21 1.62
C GLU A 64 -0.10 -8.58 1.03
N LYS A 65 -1.19 -8.33 1.76
CA LYS A 65 -2.55 -8.70 1.34
C LYS A 65 -2.99 -7.96 0.09
N ALA A 66 -2.68 -6.66 -0.03
CA ALA A 66 -2.94 -5.88 -1.23
C ALA A 66 -2.16 -6.45 -2.42
N SER A 67 -0.91 -6.85 -2.21
CA SER A 67 -0.11 -7.43 -3.28
C SER A 67 -0.69 -8.75 -3.79
N TYR A 68 -1.14 -9.61 -2.86
CA TYR A 68 -1.81 -10.87 -3.23
C TYR A 68 -3.18 -10.65 -3.88
N LEU A 69 -3.95 -9.65 -3.43
CA LEU A 69 -5.24 -9.29 -4.04
C LEU A 69 -5.08 -8.87 -5.50
N LEU A 70 -4.03 -8.10 -5.79
CA LEU A 70 -3.79 -7.54 -7.12
C LEU A 70 -2.98 -8.47 -8.03
N GLY A 71 -2.20 -9.38 -7.45
CA GLY A 71 -1.13 -10.07 -8.17
C GLY A 71 0.01 -9.12 -8.60
N LEU A 72 0.12 -7.97 -7.94
CA LEU A 72 1.06 -6.89 -8.24
C LEU A 72 1.72 -6.42 -6.94
N GLN A 73 3.00 -6.07 -6.95
CA GLN A 73 3.67 -5.57 -5.75
C GLN A 73 3.07 -4.23 -5.32
N VAL A 74 2.79 -4.09 -4.03
CA VAL A 74 2.39 -2.86 -3.34
C VAL A 74 3.37 -2.57 -2.20
N ARG A 75 3.76 -1.32 -2.06
CA ARG A 75 4.58 -0.77 -0.97
C ARG A 75 3.81 0.32 -0.27
N VAL A 76 3.90 0.32 1.06
CA VAL A 76 3.08 1.16 1.92
C VAL A 76 3.99 2.06 2.74
N TYR A 77 3.59 3.31 2.87
CA TYR A 77 4.29 4.33 3.64
C TYR A 77 3.31 5.04 4.57
N ASP A 78 3.61 5.09 5.87
CA ASP A 78 2.94 5.98 6.81
C ASP A 78 3.11 7.44 6.38
N ASP A 79 2.06 8.25 6.51
CA ASP A 79 2.11 9.69 6.27
C ASP A 79 3.06 10.44 7.23
N ALA A 80 3.44 9.82 8.35
CA ALA A 80 4.49 10.36 9.22
C ALA A 80 5.82 10.56 8.46
N VAL A 81 6.10 9.74 7.43
CA VAL A 81 7.33 9.89 6.62
C VAL A 81 7.36 11.18 5.83
N LEU A 82 6.21 11.83 5.59
CA LEU A 82 6.13 13.10 4.87
C LEU A 82 6.79 14.25 5.63
N ARG A 83 7.03 14.08 6.93
CA ARG A 83 7.75 15.06 7.77
C ARG A 83 9.28 14.95 7.64
N ASN A 84 9.78 13.88 7.02
CA ASN A 84 11.22 13.64 6.96
C ASN A 84 11.91 14.58 5.97
N PRO A 85 13.06 15.18 6.35
CA PRO A 85 13.92 15.87 5.41
C PRO A 85 14.34 14.93 4.28
N GLY A 86 14.13 15.33 3.03
CA GLY A 86 14.47 14.51 1.86
C GLY A 86 13.44 13.43 1.52
N VAL A 87 12.21 13.52 2.05
CA VAL A 87 11.12 12.67 1.55
C VAL A 87 10.97 12.83 0.03
N SER A 88 10.73 11.70 -0.63
CA SER A 88 10.59 11.66 -2.08
C SER A 88 9.38 12.51 -2.54
N PRO A 89 9.51 13.37 -3.57
CA PRO A 89 8.46 14.30 -3.99
C PRO A 89 7.14 13.63 -4.39
N ASP A 90 7.19 12.40 -4.90
CA ASP A 90 5.99 11.63 -5.27
C ASP A 90 5.10 11.29 -4.06
N LEU A 91 5.70 11.01 -2.89
CA LEU A 91 4.94 10.78 -1.67
C LEU A 91 4.20 12.05 -1.21
N LEU A 92 4.80 13.22 -1.43
CA LEU A 92 4.17 14.52 -1.13
C LEU A 92 3.03 14.84 -2.10
N ALA A 93 3.18 14.43 -3.36
CA ALA A 93 2.18 14.62 -4.42
C ALA A 93 1.09 13.54 -4.44
N ALA A 94 1.08 12.63 -3.46
CA ALA A 94 0.18 11.49 -3.45
C ALA A 94 -1.30 11.92 -3.44
N THR A 95 -2.10 11.28 -4.30
CA THR A 95 -3.53 11.62 -4.48
C THR A 95 -4.43 10.53 -3.92
N PRO A 96 -5.62 10.86 -3.40
CA PRO A 96 -6.55 9.85 -2.87
C PRO A 96 -6.82 8.71 -3.87
N LEU A 97 -6.85 7.49 -3.35
CA LEU A 97 -7.29 6.29 -4.07
C LEU A 97 -8.81 6.15 -4.02
#